data_AF-L0HE79-F1
#
_entry.id   AF-L0HE79-F1
#
_cell.length_a   1.000
_cell.length_b   1.000
_cell.length_c   1.000
_cell.angle_alpha   90.00
_cell.angle_beta   90.00
_cell.angle_gamma   90.00
#
_symmetry.space_group_name_H-M   'P 1'
#
loop_
_entity.id
_entity.type
_entity.pdbx_description
1 polymer ?
#
loop_
_entity_poly.entity_id
_entity_poly.type
_entity_poly.pdbx_seq_one_letter_code
_entity_poly.pdbx_strand_id
1 'polypeptide(L)'
;MVIEVLSYKASSLNPLFKCLIIILYIIGTWFFYLAWRKYGGNLKIIAGALMCGGIAACIGAGARFLGDYLIQFKWMESTGAIIFALVSLFVAVLVYRKFSEIAEAFGLKGGGE
;
A
#
# COMPACT_ATOMS: atom_id res chain seq x y z
N MET A 1 35.28 3.78 6.77
CA MET A 1 34.78 4.68 5.72
C MET A 1 33.26 4.66 5.78
N VAL A 2 32.66 5.64 6.46
CA VAL A 2 31.20 5.79 6.51
C VAL A 2 30.79 6.24 5.11
N ILE A 3 30.11 5.39 4.37
CA ILE A 3 29.55 5.80 3.07
C ILE A 3 28.50 6.87 3.40
N GLU A 4 28.78 8.14 3.08
CA GLU A 4 27.90 9.27 3.40
C GLU A 4 26.49 9.10 2.82
N VAL A 5 26.34 8.32 1.75
CA VAL A 5 25.03 7.91 1.18
C VAL A 5 24.18 7.09 2.17
N LEU A 6 24.80 6.38 3.09
CA LEU A 6 24.14 5.62 4.17
C LEU A 6 23.96 6.45 5.46
N SER A 7 24.51 7.68 5.51
CA SER A 7 24.35 8.60 6.65
C SER A 7 22.99 9.33 6.58
N TYR A 8 22.21 9.24 7.66
CA TYR A 8 20.83 9.73 7.78
C TYR A 8 20.67 11.25 7.60
N LYS A 9 21.71 12.03 7.92
CA LYS A 9 21.72 13.49 7.75
C LYS A 9 22.10 13.94 6.34
N ALA A 10 22.82 13.11 5.58
CA ALA A 10 23.38 13.49 4.28
C ALA A 10 22.56 12.96 3.09
N SER A 11 21.77 11.89 3.28
CA SER A 11 21.12 11.19 2.18
C SER A 11 19.66 11.61 1.98
N SER A 12 19.42 12.41 0.94
CA SER A 12 18.08 12.79 0.46
C SER A 12 17.23 11.61 -0.03
N LEU A 13 17.83 10.43 -0.24
CA LEU A 13 17.17 9.19 -0.65
C LEU A 13 16.22 8.62 0.41
N ASN A 14 16.52 8.80 1.70
CA ASN A 14 15.72 8.22 2.77
C ASN A 14 14.29 8.81 2.88
N PRO A 15 14.09 10.15 2.90
CA PRO A 15 12.74 10.71 2.86
C PRO A 15 12.00 10.35 1.56
N LEU A 16 12.69 10.27 0.42
CA LEU A 16 12.10 9.83 -0.85
C LEU A 16 11.57 8.40 -0.78
N PHE A 17 12.32 7.47 -0.20
CA PHE A 17 11.88 6.09 -0.01
C PHE A 17 10.64 5.96 0.89
N LYS A 18 10.52 6.82 1.90
CA LYS A 18 9.34 6.83 2.77
C LYS A 18 8.11 7.42 2.09
N CYS A 19 8.28 8.48 1.31
CA CYS A 19 7.22 8.99 0.43
C CYS A 19 6.78 7.91 -0.56
N LEU A 20 7.73 7.16 -1.13
CA LEU A 20 7.45 6.05 -2.03
C LEU A 20 6.61 4.96 -1.34
N ILE A 21 6.92 4.57 -0.10
CA ILE A 21 6.12 3.60 0.67
C ILE A 21 4.66 4.06 0.78
N ILE A 22 4.43 5.33 1.14
CA ILE A 22 3.09 5.88 1.28
C ILE A 22 2.37 5.86 -0.08
N ILE A 23 3.05 6.27 -1.15
CA ILE A 23 2.48 6.23 -2.52
C ILE A 23 2.10 4.79 -2.91
N LEU A 24 2.94 3.80 -2.62
CA LEU A 24 2.65 2.40 -2.91
C LEU A 24 1.40 1.90 -2.18
N TYR A 25 1.22 2.26 -0.91
CA TYR A 25 0.01 1.93 -0.16
C TYR A 25 -1.22 2.66 -0.69
N ILE A 26 -1.10 3.93 -1.11
CA ILE A 26 -2.19 4.68 -1.75
C ILE A 26 -2.64 3.97 -3.03
N ILE A 27 -1.69 3.56 -3.88
CA ILE A 27 -2.00 2.84 -5.12
C ILE A 27 -2.66 1.49 -4.82
N GLY A 28 -2.15 0.73 -3.83
CA GLY A 28 -2.78 -0.53 -3.41
C GLY A 28 -4.20 -0.34 -2.90
N THR A 29 -4.42 0.69 -2.07
CA THR A 29 -5.74 1.06 -1.56
C THR A 29 -6.68 1.48 -2.70
N TRP A 30 -6.16 2.17 -3.71
CA TRP A 30 -6.92 2.57 -4.89
C TRP A 30 -7.48 1.37 -5.67
N PHE A 31 -6.72 0.27 -5.79
CA PHE A 31 -7.26 -0.95 -6.40
C PHE A 31 -8.44 -1.53 -5.61
N PHE A 32 -8.38 -1.50 -4.27
CA PHE A 32 -9.50 -1.93 -3.43
C PHE A 32 -10.70 -1.00 -3.55
N TYR A 33 -10.48 0.31 -3.66
CA TYR A 33 -11.53 1.28 -3.94
C TYR A 33 -12.21 1.03 -5.30
N LEU A 34 -11.42 0.79 -6.36
CA LEU A 34 -11.94 0.43 -7.67
C LEU A 34 -12.78 -0.86 -7.62
N ALA A 35 -12.30 -1.87 -6.89
CA ALA A 35 -13.07 -3.10 -6.66
C ALA A 35 -14.38 -2.83 -5.89
N TRP A 36 -14.34 -2.00 -4.86
CA TRP A 36 -15.51 -1.63 -4.05
C TRP A 36 -16.57 -0.88 -4.85
N ARG A 37 -16.14 -0.04 -5.80
CA ARG A 37 -17.04 0.63 -6.74
C ARG A 37 -17.59 -0.29 -7.81
N LYS A 38 -16.76 -1.22 -8.32
CA LYS A 38 -17.11 -2.07 -9.46
C LYS A 38 -18.02 -3.23 -9.07
N TYR A 39 -17.79 -3.85 -7.91
CA TYR A 39 -18.50 -5.08 -7.53
C TYR A 39 -19.59 -4.82 -6.49
N GLY A 40 -20.67 -5.61 -6.55
CA GLY A 40 -21.76 -5.62 -5.57
C GLY A 40 -21.67 -6.78 -4.57
N GLY A 41 -22.64 -6.86 -3.67
CA GLY A 41 -22.79 -8.00 -2.74
C GLY A 41 -21.58 -8.25 -1.85
N ASN A 42 -21.24 -9.53 -1.64
CA ASN A 42 -20.15 -9.93 -0.74
C ASN A 42 -18.77 -9.43 -1.21
N LEU A 43 -18.54 -9.32 -2.54
CA LEU A 43 -17.29 -8.78 -3.07
C LEU A 43 -17.10 -7.30 -2.70
N LYS A 44 -18.18 -6.52 -2.65
CA LYS A 44 -18.16 -5.13 -2.17
C LYS A 44 -17.74 -5.06 -0.71
N ILE A 45 -18.28 -5.93 0.14
CA ILE A 45 -17.97 -5.96 1.57
C ILE A 45 -16.48 -6.29 1.77
N ILE A 46 -15.96 -7.30 1.07
CA ILE A 46 -14.55 -7.69 1.16
C ILE A 46 -13.65 -6.56 0.62
N ALA A 47 -13.98 -5.97 -0.53
CA ALA A 47 -13.26 -4.82 -1.08
C ALA A 47 -13.22 -3.64 -0.11
N GLY A 48 -14.33 -3.36 0.58
CA GLY A 48 -14.42 -2.31 1.59
C GLY A 48 -13.53 -2.58 2.80
N ALA A 49 -13.53 -3.81 3.31
CA ALA A 49 -12.64 -4.20 4.41
C ALA A 49 -11.16 -4.09 4.03
N LEU A 50 -10.79 -4.52 2.81
CA LEU A 50 -9.43 -4.38 2.27
C LEU A 50 -9.04 -2.91 2.08
N MET A 51 -9.97 -2.08 1.61
CA MET A 51 -9.75 -0.63 1.50
C MET A 51 -9.50 0.01 2.87
N CYS A 52 -10.29 -0.32 3.89
CA CYS A 52 -10.04 0.14 5.27
C CYS A 52 -8.67 -0.30 5.78
N GLY A 53 -8.25 -1.54 5.50
CA GLY A 53 -6.91 -2.03 5.81
C GLY A 53 -5.81 -1.25 5.09
N GLY A 54 -6.02 -0.91 3.82
CA GLY A 54 -5.11 -0.06 3.04
C GLY A 54 -4.99 1.37 3.61
N ILE A 55 -6.11 1.99 4.00
CA ILE A 55 -6.12 3.30 4.66
C ILE A 55 -5.35 3.24 5.99
N ALA A 56 -5.58 2.20 6.80
CA ALA A 56 -4.83 2.00 8.04
C ALA A 56 -3.32 1.84 7.78
N ALA A 57 -2.93 1.14 6.71
CA ALA A 57 -1.54 1.02 6.30
C ALA A 57 -0.92 2.37 5.88
N CYS A 58 -1.66 3.23 5.16
CA CYS A 58 -1.23 4.59 4.85
C CYS A 58 -1.00 5.43 6.12
N ILE A 59 -1.93 5.37 7.08
CA ILE A 59 -1.82 6.07 8.36
C ILE A 59 -0.60 5.55 9.15
N GLY A 60 -0.43 4.23 9.23
CA GLY A 60 0.71 3.61 9.90
C GLY A 60 2.06 3.99 9.26
N ALA A 61 2.12 4.03 7.93
CA ALA A 61 3.30 4.49 7.20
C ALA A 61 3.60 5.97 7.46
N GLY A 62 2.56 6.83 7.51
CA GLY A 62 2.70 8.25 7.87
C GLY A 62 3.15 8.47 9.31
N ALA A 63 2.58 7.73 10.27
CA ALA A 63 2.99 7.77 11.68
C ALA A 63 4.45 7.32 11.85
N ARG A 64 4.86 6.27 11.12
CA ARG A 64 6.26 5.83 11.07
C ARG A 64 7.16 6.91 10.47
N PHE A 65 6.75 7.57 9.38
CA PHE A 65 7.49 8.68 8.78
C PHE A 65 7.76 9.78 9.81
N LEU A 66 6.74 10.18 10.57
CA LEU A 66 6.82 11.22 11.59
C LEU A 66 7.65 10.79 12.81
N GLY A 67 7.51 9.54 13.27
CA GLY A 67 8.30 8.99 14.38
C GLY A 67 9.80 8.88 14.06
N ASP A 68 10.14 8.53 12.82
CA ASP A 68 11.53 8.46 12.38
C ASP A 68 12.21 9.84 12.22
N TYR A 69 11.47 10.96 12.21
CA TYR A 69 12.10 12.29 12.34
C TYR A 69 12.69 12.52 13.73
N LEU A 70 12.20 11.79 14.73
CA LEU A 70 12.60 11.94 16.13
C LEU A 70 13.80 11.04 16.50
N ILE A 71 14.10 9.99 15.72
CA ILE A 71 15.17 9.02 16.02
C ILE A 71 15.96 8.67 14.74
N GLN A 72 17.28 8.93 14.75
CA GLN A 72 18.17 8.69 13.61
C GLN A 72 18.77 7.27 13.66
N PHE A 73 18.95 6.64 12.48
CA PHE A 73 19.51 5.29 12.20
C PHE A 73 18.54 4.11 12.11
N LYS A 74 17.81 3.98 10.98
CA LYS A 74 16.98 2.79 10.65
C LYS A 74 16.93 2.41 9.15
N TRP A 75 18.07 2.46 8.45
CA TRP A 75 18.13 2.13 7.01
C TRP A 75 17.59 0.73 6.67
N MET A 76 17.96 -0.29 7.46
CA MET A 76 17.48 -1.66 7.28
C MET A 76 15.95 -1.78 7.40
N GLU A 77 15.33 -1.02 8.31
CA GLU A 77 13.88 -0.99 8.44
C GLU A 77 13.21 -0.27 7.26
N SER A 78 13.85 0.76 6.68
CA SER A 78 13.35 1.48 5.51
C SER A 78 13.31 0.59 4.27
N THR A 79 14.39 -0.15 4.00
CA THR A 79 14.44 -1.13 2.91
C THR A 79 13.43 -2.25 3.10
N GLY A 80 13.30 -2.80 4.32
CA GLY A 80 12.28 -3.80 4.64
C GLY A 80 10.85 -3.29 4.41
N ALA A 81 10.57 -2.04 4.80
CA ALA A 81 9.26 -1.42 4.61
C ALA A 81 8.93 -1.18 3.12
N ILE A 82 9.91 -0.84 2.28
CA ILE A 82 9.72 -0.75 0.82
C ILE A 82 9.36 -2.11 0.23
N ILE A 83 10.12 -3.16 0.58
CA ILE A 83 9.85 -4.52 0.08
C ILE A 83 8.44 -4.94 0.49
N PHE A 84 8.07 -4.70 1.75
CA PHE A 84 6.73 -5.01 2.25
C PHE A 84 5.62 -4.22 1.53
N ALA A 85 5.84 -2.94 1.23
CA ALA A 85 4.89 -2.12 0.47
C ALA A 85 4.75 -2.61 -0.98
N LEU A 86 5.86 -3.00 -1.63
CA LEU A 86 5.84 -3.58 -2.98
C LEU A 86 5.09 -4.92 -3.02
N VAL A 87 5.34 -5.81 -2.06
CA VAL A 87 4.61 -7.08 -1.94
C VAL A 87 3.13 -6.82 -1.68
N SER A 88 2.81 -5.86 -0.81
CA SER A 88 1.42 -5.48 -0.52
C SER A 88 0.70 -4.94 -1.76
N LEU A 89 1.37 -4.11 -2.56
CA LEU A 89 0.84 -3.64 -3.85
C LEU A 89 0.63 -4.79 -4.83
N PHE A 90 1.60 -5.70 -4.94
CA PHE A 90 1.47 -6.89 -5.78
C PHE A 90 0.27 -7.75 -5.39
N VAL A 91 0.08 -8.00 -4.08
CA VAL A 91 -1.09 -8.70 -3.56
C VAL A 91 -2.39 -7.94 -3.89
N ALA A 92 -2.42 -6.62 -3.72
CA ALA A 92 -3.60 -5.81 -4.06
C ALA A 92 -3.99 -5.96 -5.53
N VAL A 93 -3.01 -5.94 -6.44
CA VAL A 93 -3.23 -6.18 -7.88
C VAL A 93 -3.74 -7.60 -8.15
N LEU A 94 -3.17 -8.61 -7.50
CA LEU A 94 -3.64 -9.99 -7.64
C LEU A 94 -5.09 -10.15 -7.17
N VAL A 95 -5.42 -9.62 -6.00
CA VAL A 95 -6.77 -9.65 -5.43
C VAL A 95 -7.75 -8.94 -6.37
N TYR A 96 -7.39 -7.76 -6.88
CA TYR A 96 -8.22 -7.02 -7.83
C TYR A 96 -8.52 -7.85 -9.10
N ARG A 97 -7.51 -8.54 -9.64
CA ARG A 97 -7.67 -9.44 -10.78
C ARG A 97 -8.58 -10.63 -10.44
N LYS A 98 -8.38 -11.26 -9.28
CA LYS A 98 -9.21 -12.38 -8.82
C LYS A 98 -10.66 -11.98 -8.60
N PHE A 99 -10.93 -10.76 -8.16
CA PHE A 99 -12.31 -10.29 -8.07
C PHE A 99 -12.99 -10.19 -9.44
N SER A 100 -12.25 -9.86 -10.50
CA SER A 100 -12.80 -9.88 -11.87
C SER A 100 -13.13 -11.30 -12.30
N GLU A 101 -12.21 -12.25 -12.10
CA GLU A 101 -12.43 -13.66 -12.43
C GLU A 101 -13.63 -14.25 -11.68
N ILE A 102 -13.76 -13.95 -10.38
CA ILE A 102 -14.91 -14.38 -9.57
C ILE A 102 -16.20 -13.74 -10.10
N ALA A 103 -16.19 -12.42 -10.36
CA ALA A 103 -17.38 -11.76 -10.86
C ALA A 103 -17.85 -12.32 -12.22
N GLU A 104 -16.90 -12.62 -13.12
CA GLU A 104 -17.17 -13.26 -14.41
C GLU A 104 -17.71 -14.69 -14.24
N ALA A 105 -17.08 -15.52 -13.40
CA ALA A 105 -17.49 -16.90 -13.16
C ALA A 105 -18.91 -17.03 -12.58
N PHE A 106 -19.32 -16.07 -11.75
CA PHE A 106 -20.63 -16.06 -11.10
C PHE A 106 -21.66 -15.15 -11.80
N GLY A 107 -21.32 -14.55 -12.95
CA GLY A 107 -22.23 -13.65 -13.68
C GLY A 107 -22.63 -12.40 -12.89
N LEU A 108 -21.83 -12.02 -11.90
CA LEU A 108 -22.04 -10.82 -11.08
C LEU A 108 -21.68 -9.62 -11.95
N LYS A 109 -22.63 -9.13 -12.75
CA LYS A 109 -22.48 -7.85 -13.45
C LYS A 109 -22.09 -6.80 -12.43
N GLY A 110 -21.01 -6.08 -12.73
CA GLY A 110 -20.53 -4.98 -11.91
C GLY A 110 -21.71 -4.07 -11.56
N GLY A 111 -21.84 -3.76 -10.27
CA GLY A 111 -22.94 -2.97 -9.75
C GLY A 111 -22.86 -1.56 -10.31
N GLY A 112 -23.41 -1.39 -11.52
CA GLY A 112 -23.71 -0.10 -12.10
C GLY A 112 -24.90 0.48 -11.37
N GLU A 113 -24.67 1.60 -10.69
CA GLU A 113 -25.55 2.73 -10.90
C GLU A 113 -25.19 3.36 -12.25
#